data_AF-A0A9E0B768-F1
#
_entry.id   AF-A0A9E0B768-F1
#
_cell.length_a   1.000
_cell.length_b   1.000
_cell.length_c   1.000
_cell.angle_alpha   90.00
_cell.angle_beta   90.00
_cell.angle_gamma   90.00
#
_symmetry.space_group_name_H-M   'P 1'
#
loop_
_entity.id
_entity.type
_entity.pdbx_description
1 polymer ?
#
loop_
_entity_poly.entity_id
_entity_poly.type
_entity_poly.pdbx_seq_one_letter_code
_entity_poly.pdbx_strand_id
1 'polypeptide(L)'
;MNNITQKIYTHRSAIASAIVEVSMEETIQLINNNSVPKGNIFEMSKAAALLAIKNTSNVIPDCHPLPVEYASVSSKIIGLEIHIQVEVQTIYKTGVEVEAMHGAAIAALTMYDMLKPVDKNVSIKNIHLVEKSGGKSQYKDILSTDINAAVIVCSDSVTAGKKEDRAGKAVMKKLESLPVQISVYEIIPDEPEIIKQKITDLLAQNIQLILISGGTGLSKRDITPEVIQPMLEREIPGIMEAARSYGQQRMPYAMLSRGVAGMIGDSV
;
A
#
# COMPACT_ATOMS: atom_id res chain seq x y z
N MET A 1 17.54 6.07 -0.24
CA MET A 1 16.08 5.93 -0.49
C MET A 1 15.74 4.52 -0.97
N ASN A 2 14.66 3.92 -0.44
CA ASN A 2 14.24 2.56 -0.80
C ASN A 2 13.42 2.50 -2.11
N ASN A 3 13.61 1.44 -2.92
CA ASN A 3 12.81 1.25 -4.13
C ASN A 3 11.39 0.77 -3.78
N ILE A 4 10.39 1.58 -4.13
CA ILE A 4 8.96 1.30 -3.88
C ILE A 4 8.17 1.02 -5.17
N THR A 5 8.83 0.88 -6.32
CA THR A 5 8.17 0.74 -7.64
C THR A 5 7.19 -0.42 -7.69
N GLN A 6 7.52 -1.56 -7.06
CA GLN A 6 6.70 -2.77 -7.02
C GLN A 6 5.66 -2.78 -5.89
N LYS A 7 5.62 -1.77 -5.03
CA LYS A 7 4.57 -1.65 -4.02
C LYS A 7 3.29 -1.11 -4.66
N ILE A 8 2.15 -1.56 -4.16
CA ILE A 8 0.82 -1.09 -4.57
C ILE A 8 0.42 0.15 -3.76
N TYR A 9 -0.50 0.93 -4.32
CA TYR A 9 -1.14 2.03 -3.63
C TYR A 9 -2.15 1.48 -2.61
N THR A 10 -2.09 1.98 -1.39
CA THR A 10 -3.09 1.69 -0.35
C THR A 10 -3.33 2.96 0.45
N HIS A 11 -4.45 3.02 1.17
CA HIS A 11 -4.61 4.03 2.23
C HIS A 11 -3.47 3.91 3.25
N ARG A 12 -3.01 5.06 3.74
CA ARG A 12 -1.95 5.22 4.74
C ARG A 12 -2.36 6.33 5.69
N SER A 13 -2.22 6.10 6.98
CA SER A 13 -2.41 7.13 7.99
C SER A 13 -1.32 7.05 9.04
N ALA A 14 -0.91 8.20 9.57
CA ALA A 14 -0.02 8.30 10.71
C ALA A 14 -0.47 9.45 11.61
N ILE A 15 -0.40 9.21 12.92
CA ILE A 15 -0.60 10.22 13.95
C ILE A 15 0.71 10.38 14.72
N ALA A 16 1.19 11.61 14.85
CA ALA A 16 2.33 11.96 15.67
C ALA A 16 1.95 12.98 16.74
N SER A 17 2.73 13.00 17.81
CA SER A 17 2.55 13.95 18.91
C SER A 17 3.84 14.71 19.21
N ALA A 18 3.68 15.90 19.76
CA ALA A 18 4.73 16.69 20.39
C ALA A 18 4.13 17.43 21.61
N ILE A 19 4.97 17.78 22.58
CA ILE A 19 4.56 18.56 23.76
C ILE A 19 5.42 19.83 23.81
N VAL A 20 4.78 20.97 24.05
CA VAL A 20 5.45 22.22 24.40
C VAL A 20 5.14 22.52 25.86
N GLU A 21 6.14 22.49 26.72
CA GLU A 21 6.01 22.83 28.13
C GLU A 21 6.43 24.30 28.34
N VAL A 22 5.58 25.07 29.00
CA VAL A 22 5.89 26.43 29.46
C VAL A 22 6.26 26.41 30.95
N SER A 23 6.89 27.47 31.43
CA SER A 23 7.37 27.54 32.81
C SER A 23 6.43 28.29 33.77
N MET A 24 5.46 29.04 33.24
CA MET A 24 4.60 29.93 34.02
C MET A 24 3.14 29.83 33.59
N GLU A 25 2.24 29.86 34.57
CA GLU A 25 0.78 29.90 34.34
C GLU A 25 0.37 31.17 33.58
N GLU A 26 1.06 32.29 33.79
CA GLU A 26 0.82 33.55 33.06
C GLU A 26 0.98 33.36 31.55
N THR A 27 1.90 32.50 31.10
CA THR A 27 2.06 32.16 29.68
C THR A 27 0.83 31.44 29.14
N ILE A 28 0.27 30.49 29.91
CA ILE A 28 -0.98 29.81 29.55
C ILE A 28 -2.15 30.80 29.49
N GLN A 29 -2.23 31.74 30.42
CA GLN A 29 -3.25 32.79 30.41
C GLN A 29 -3.14 33.67 29.15
N LEU A 30 -1.93 34.07 28.76
CA LEU A 30 -1.71 34.83 27.51
C LEU A 30 -2.17 34.05 26.28
N ILE A 31 -1.95 32.73 26.25
CA ILE A 31 -2.40 31.86 25.16
C ILE A 31 -3.93 31.79 25.13
N ASN A 32 -4.57 31.52 26.27
CA ASN A 32 -6.04 31.42 26.37
C ASN A 32 -6.75 32.72 26.01
N ASN A 33 -6.16 33.86 26.39
CA ASN A 33 -6.69 35.19 26.09
C ASN A 33 -6.31 35.68 24.67
N ASN A 34 -5.60 34.87 23.90
CA ASN A 34 -5.10 35.21 22.56
C ASN A 34 -4.29 36.52 22.54
N SER A 35 -3.51 36.78 23.60
CA SER A 35 -2.77 38.02 23.85
C SER A 35 -1.25 37.83 23.79
N VAL A 36 -0.78 36.73 23.18
CA VAL A 36 0.64 36.54 22.85
C VAL A 36 1.04 37.61 21.83
N PRO A 37 2.17 38.34 22.00
CA PRO A 37 2.54 39.47 21.14
C PRO A 37 2.66 39.14 19.65
N LYS A 38 2.99 37.88 19.32
CA LYS A 38 3.13 37.39 17.93
C LYS A 38 1.82 36.92 17.30
N GLY A 39 0.68 37.07 17.98
CA GLY A 39 -0.64 36.66 17.51
C GLY A 39 -1.05 35.26 17.96
N ASN A 40 -2.05 34.70 17.28
CA ASN A 40 -2.66 33.43 17.68
C ASN A 40 -1.70 32.25 17.44
N ILE A 41 -1.25 31.64 18.53
CA ILE A 41 -0.27 30.57 18.52
C ILE A 41 -0.76 29.30 17.82
N PHE A 42 -2.04 28.95 17.98
CA PHE A 42 -2.62 27.73 17.42
C PHE A 42 -2.76 27.84 15.91
N GLU A 43 -3.25 28.97 15.41
CA GLU A 43 -3.40 29.18 13.96
C GLU A 43 -2.05 29.26 13.25
N MET A 44 -1.08 29.96 13.84
CA MET A 44 0.28 30.10 13.27
C MET A 44 1.03 28.77 13.26
N SER A 45 1.02 28.02 14.37
CA SER A 45 1.68 26.71 14.45
C SER A 45 1.01 25.67 13.53
N LYS A 46 -0.32 25.68 13.41
CA LYS A 46 -1.06 24.85 12.45
C LYS A 46 -0.67 25.17 11.01
N ALA A 47 -0.61 26.44 10.63
CA ALA A 47 -0.21 26.84 9.28
C ALA A 47 1.23 26.39 8.96
N ALA A 48 2.17 26.60 9.88
CA ALA A 48 3.56 26.18 9.74
C ALA A 48 3.69 24.65 9.60
N ALA A 49 2.97 23.89 10.42
CA ALA A 49 2.95 22.44 10.35
C ALA A 49 2.37 21.91 9.03
N LEU A 50 1.27 22.47 8.54
CA LEU A 50 0.70 22.08 7.24
C LEU A 50 1.66 22.37 6.07
N LEU A 51 2.44 23.45 6.14
CA LEU A 51 3.49 23.72 5.17
C LEU A 51 4.64 22.73 5.30
N ALA A 52 5.08 22.42 6.52
CA ALA A 52 6.14 21.45 6.79
C ALA A 52 5.79 20.05 6.27
N ILE A 53 4.57 19.57 6.58
CA ILE A 53 4.04 18.27 6.13
C ILE A 53 4.19 18.13 4.61
N LYS A 54 3.75 19.13 3.84
CA LYS A 54 3.85 19.16 2.37
C LYS A 54 5.28 19.28 1.83
N ASN A 55 6.24 19.67 2.67
CA ASN A 55 7.64 19.87 2.31
C ASN A 55 8.58 18.85 2.98
N THR A 56 8.04 17.76 3.54
CA THR A 56 8.83 16.78 4.30
C THR A 56 9.97 16.19 3.48
N SER A 57 9.73 15.80 2.23
CA SER A 57 10.76 15.26 1.34
C SER A 57 11.84 16.27 0.94
N ASN A 58 11.61 17.57 1.14
CA ASN A 58 12.63 18.61 0.87
C ASN A 58 13.62 18.75 2.04
N VAL A 59 13.26 18.24 3.22
CA VAL A 59 14.05 18.37 4.45
C VAL A 59 14.66 17.03 4.86
N ILE A 60 13.89 15.94 4.74
CA ILE A 60 14.33 14.60 5.15
C ILE A 60 14.92 13.85 3.93
N PRO A 61 16.25 13.61 3.88
CA PRO A 61 16.94 13.21 2.64
C PRO A 61 16.43 11.93 1.97
N ASP A 62 15.95 10.96 2.76
CA ASP A 62 15.52 9.65 2.27
C ASP A 62 14.00 9.48 2.13
N CYS A 63 13.23 10.54 2.41
CA CYS A 63 11.78 10.52 2.24
C CYS A 63 11.37 10.59 0.76
N HIS A 64 10.43 9.74 0.37
CA HIS A 64 9.81 9.82 -0.95
C HIS A 64 8.90 11.04 -1.03
N PRO A 65 8.93 11.82 -2.14
CA PRO A 65 7.89 12.80 -2.39
C PRO A 65 6.55 12.08 -2.59
N LEU A 66 5.53 12.50 -1.86
CA LEU A 66 4.18 11.92 -1.92
C LEU A 66 3.10 13.00 -1.83
N PRO A 67 1.91 12.79 -2.43
CA PRO A 67 0.79 13.68 -2.26
C PRO A 67 0.20 13.54 -0.85
N VAL A 68 0.02 14.66 -0.17
CA VAL A 68 -0.70 14.72 1.10
C VAL A 68 -2.17 14.93 0.77
N GLU A 69 -2.99 13.92 1.01
CA GLU A 69 -4.44 13.95 0.71
C GLU A 69 -5.23 14.55 1.87
N TYR A 70 -4.77 14.33 3.11
CA TYR A 70 -5.32 14.92 4.31
C TYR A 70 -4.22 15.22 5.32
N ALA A 71 -4.35 16.34 6.01
CA ALA A 71 -3.54 16.68 7.16
C ALA A 71 -4.35 17.51 8.16
N SER A 72 -4.21 17.19 9.44
CA SER A 72 -4.81 17.96 10.53
C SER A 72 -3.81 18.18 11.65
N VAL A 73 -4.00 19.29 12.36
CA VAL A 73 -3.21 19.67 13.53
C VAL A 73 -4.20 20.12 14.58
N SER A 74 -4.12 19.49 15.75
CA SER A 74 -4.91 19.84 16.92
C SER A 74 -3.99 20.08 18.10
N SER A 75 -4.44 20.90 19.04
CA SER A 75 -3.68 21.20 20.25
C SER A 75 -4.59 21.31 21.45
N LYS A 76 -4.11 20.86 22.60
CA LYS A 76 -4.82 20.93 23.88
C LYS A 76 -3.86 21.35 24.98
N ILE A 77 -4.31 22.27 25.83
CA ILE A 77 -3.57 22.66 27.03
C ILE A 77 -3.96 21.74 28.19
N ILE A 78 -2.95 21.23 28.91
CA ILE A 78 -3.09 20.42 30.12
C ILE A 78 -2.06 20.93 31.14
N GLY A 79 -2.52 21.74 32.10
CA GLY A 79 -1.62 22.44 33.02
C GLY A 79 -0.67 23.36 32.24
N LEU A 80 0.64 23.17 32.44
CA LEU A 80 1.69 23.91 31.75
C LEU A 80 2.14 23.27 30.42
N GLU A 81 1.47 22.21 29.96
CA GLU A 81 1.80 21.51 28.73
C GLU A 81 0.79 21.81 27.62
N ILE A 82 1.30 22.04 26.42
CA ILE A 82 0.51 22.14 25.19
C ILE A 82 0.78 20.85 24.39
N HIS A 83 -0.19 19.96 24.38
CA HIS A 83 -0.13 18.71 23.63
C HIS A 83 -0.56 18.97 22.20
N ILE A 84 0.32 18.67 21.26
CA ILE A 84 0.09 18.78 19.83
C ILE A 84 -0.12 17.38 19.27
N GLN A 85 -1.13 17.22 18.43
CA GLN A 85 -1.37 16.00 17.66
C GLN A 85 -1.51 16.35 16.18
N VAL A 86 -0.75 15.66 15.35
CA VAL A 86 -0.73 15.82 13.90
C VAL A 86 -1.12 14.52 13.25
N GLU A 87 -2.14 14.55 12.41
CA GLU A 87 -2.55 13.42 11.59
C GLU A 87 -2.28 13.72 10.12
N VAL A 88 -1.75 12.73 9.40
CA VAL A 88 -1.53 12.80 7.95
C VAL A 88 -2.05 11.54 7.30
N GLN A 89 -2.76 11.69 6.18
CA GLN A 89 -3.23 10.57 5.37
C GLN A 89 -2.90 10.74 3.88
N THR A 90 -2.74 9.61 3.20
CA THR A 90 -2.54 9.54 1.74
C THR A 90 -2.99 8.21 1.17
N ILE A 91 -3.15 8.14 -0.15
CA ILE A 91 -3.21 6.88 -0.90
C ILE A 91 -1.88 6.73 -1.65
N TYR A 92 -0.94 5.98 -1.08
CA TYR A 92 0.41 5.88 -1.65
C TYR A 92 1.14 4.56 -1.35
N LYS A 93 2.31 4.42 -1.97
CA LYS A 93 3.16 3.21 -1.93
C LYS A 93 4.00 3.09 -0.65
N THR A 94 4.14 4.17 0.11
CA THR A 94 4.88 4.23 1.38
C THR A 94 4.05 4.97 2.43
N GLY A 95 4.40 4.83 3.71
CA GLY A 95 3.70 5.49 4.82
C GLY A 95 4.03 6.97 4.94
N VAL A 96 3.32 7.63 5.87
CA VAL A 96 3.39 9.09 6.14
C VAL A 96 3.84 9.40 7.58
N GLU A 97 4.58 8.46 8.19
CA GLU A 97 5.07 8.61 9.57
C GLU A 97 5.94 9.86 9.73
N VAL A 98 6.80 10.10 8.74
CA VAL A 98 7.77 11.20 8.81
C VAL A 98 7.08 12.54 8.56
N GLU A 99 6.09 12.59 7.68
CA GLU A 99 5.25 13.77 7.44
C GLU A 99 4.54 14.18 8.73
N ALA A 100 3.92 13.24 9.44
CA ALA A 100 3.23 13.51 10.70
C ALA A 100 4.20 14.03 11.78
N MET A 101 5.34 13.35 11.98
CA MET A 101 6.34 13.78 12.97
C MET A 101 6.99 15.11 12.61
N HIS A 102 7.26 15.37 11.33
CA HIS A 102 7.79 16.63 10.86
C HIS A 102 6.81 17.78 11.09
N GLY A 103 5.52 17.56 10.82
CA GLY A 103 4.46 18.51 11.17
C GLY A 103 4.41 18.80 12.67
N ALA A 104 4.48 17.77 13.52
CA ALA A 104 4.45 17.92 14.97
C ALA A 104 5.68 18.70 15.49
N ALA A 105 6.87 18.40 14.95
CA ALA A 105 8.11 19.10 15.28
C ALA A 105 8.06 20.59 14.90
N ILE A 106 7.57 20.90 13.69
CA ILE A 106 7.47 22.29 13.24
C ILE A 106 6.36 23.05 13.95
N ALA A 107 5.24 22.42 14.29
CA ALA A 107 4.24 23.04 15.17
C ALA A 107 4.88 23.45 16.51
N ALA A 108 5.57 22.52 17.18
CA ALA A 108 6.21 22.76 18.46
C ALA A 108 7.30 23.86 18.38
N LEU A 109 8.14 23.82 17.35
CA LEU A 109 9.18 24.83 17.12
C LEU A 109 8.57 26.22 16.85
N THR A 110 7.46 26.27 16.12
CA THR A 110 6.73 27.52 15.87
C THR A 110 6.16 28.08 17.17
N MET A 111 5.58 27.23 18.02
CA MET A 111 5.10 27.64 19.34
C MET A 111 6.24 28.18 20.22
N TYR A 112 7.39 27.49 20.25
CA TYR A 112 8.57 27.97 20.95
C TYR A 112 9.01 29.35 20.44
N ASP A 113 9.07 29.57 19.12
CA ASP A 113 9.46 30.86 18.52
C ASP A 113 8.52 32.00 18.96
N MET A 114 7.23 31.69 19.11
CA MET A 114 6.18 32.64 19.52
C MET A 114 6.19 32.92 21.02
N LEU A 115 6.54 31.94 21.84
CA LEU A 115 6.52 32.04 23.31
C LEU A 115 7.84 32.53 23.91
N LYS A 116 8.99 32.33 23.26
CA LYS A 116 10.30 32.77 23.78
C LYS A 116 10.43 34.26 24.18
N PRO A 117 9.62 35.21 23.65
CA PRO A 117 9.65 36.59 24.16
C PRO A 117 9.02 36.74 25.55
N VAL A 118 7.97 35.95 25.86
CA VAL A 118 7.19 36.04 27.10
C VAL A 118 7.60 35.00 28.14
N ASP A 119 8.17 33.88 27.72
CA ASP A 119 8.67 32.82 28.58
C ASP A 119 10.04 32.33 28.06
N LYS A 120 11.09 32.40 28.90
CA LYS A 120 12.46 32.04 28.52
C LYS A 120 12.78 30.55 28.68
N ASN A 121 11.93 29.80 29.38
CA ASN A 121 12.18 28.41 29.76
C ASN A 121 11.20 27.44 29.07
N VAL A 122 10.64 27.85 27.93
CA VAL A 122 9.81 26.97 27.09
C VAL A 122 10.65 25.79 26.62
N SER A 123 10.11 24.57 26.67
CA SER A 123 10.79 23.37 26.20
C SER A 123 9.91 22.54 25.28
N ILE A 124 10.54 21.83 24.33
CA ILE A 124 9.86 20.90 23.42
C ILE A 124 10.21 19.48 23.87
N LYS A 125 9.18 18.66 24.09
CA LYS A 125 9.28 17.29 24.58
C LYS A 125 8.51 16.33 23.68
N ASN A 126 8.86 15.05 23.80
CA ASN A 126 8.06 13.92 23.33
C ASN A 126 7.57 14.00 21.87
N ILE A 127 8.45 14.36 20.93
CA ILE A 127 8.15 14.22 19.50
C ILE A 127 8.23 12.73 19.14
N HIS A 128 7.10 12.10 18.84
CA HIS A 128 7.06 10.68 18.50
C HIS A 128 5.82 10.32 17.66
N LEU A 129 5.89 9.16 17.01
CA LEU A 129 4.75 8.53 16.35
C LEU A 129 3.83 7.88 17.39
N VAL A 130 2.54 8.23 17.37
CA VAL A 130 1.50 7.65 18.25
C VAL A 130 0.97 6.38 17.62
N GLU A 131 0.51 6.46 16.38
CA GLU A 131 -0.03 5.32 15.65
C GLU A 131 0.20 5.46 14.14
N LYS A 132 0.13 4.31 13.45
CA LYS A 132 0.11 4.26 11.99
C LYS A 132 -0.75 3.11 11.50
N SER A 133 -1.37 3.31 10.34
CA SER A 133 -2.12 2.28 9.64
C SER A 133 -1.83 2.30 8.14
N GLY A 134 -2.19 1.21 7.46
CA GLY A 134 -2.00 1.05 6.02
C GLY A 134 -0.80 0.20 5.62
N GLY A 135 -0.93 -0.42 4.44
CA GLY A 135 0.11 -1.22 3.80
C GLY A 135 0.17 -2.69 4.17
N LYS A 136 1.28 -3.32 3.79
CA LYS A 136 1.52 -4.76 3.96
C LYS A 136 1.37 -5.24 5.41
N SER A 137 1.61 -4.39 6.40
CA SER A 137 1.47 -4.75 7.80
C SER A 137 0.01 -4.85 8.28
N GLN A 138 -0.94 -4.22 7.58
CA GLN A 138 -2.35 -4.22 7.95
C GLN A 138 -3.11 -5.40 7.32
N TYR A 139 -2.73 -5.80 6.11
CA TYR A 139 -3.27 -6.99 5.45
C TYR A 139 -2.31 -8.14 5.72
N LYS A 140 -2.44 -8.79 6.89
CA LYS A 140 -1.83 -10.11 7.07
C LYS A 140 -2.63 -11.07 6.19
N ASP A 141 -1.94 -11.79 5.32
CA ASP A 141 -2.50 -12.91 4.56
C ASP A 141 -2.89 -14.00 5.57
N ILE A 142 -4.08 -13.89 6.18
CA ILE A 142 -4.63 -14.93 7.04
C ILE A 142 -5.18 -15.99 6.09
N LEU A 143 -4.30 -16.85 5.59
CA LEU A 143 -4.71 -18.12 5.03
C LEU A 143 -4.99 -19.05 6.21
N SER A 144 -6.27 -19.34 6.42
CA SER A 144 -6.76 -20.18 7.53
C SER A 144 -6.44 -21.67 7.35
N THR A 145 -5.99 -22.06 6.15
CA THR A 145 -5.68 -23.43 5.75
C THR A 145 -4.55 -23.41 4.72
N ASP A 146 -3.77 -24.48 4.65
CA ASP A 146 -2.82 -24.69 3.55
C ASP A 146 -3.60 -24.83 2.24
N ILE A 147 -3.41 -23.89 1.32
CA ILE A 147 -4.02 -23.95 -0.01
C ILE A 147 -3.16 -24.83 -0.91
N ASN A 148 -3.77 -25.81 -1.56
CA ASN A 148 -3.13 -26.60 -2.61
C ASN A 148 -3.30 -25.89 -3.96
N ALA A 149 -2.18 -25.56 -4.59
CA ALA A 149 -2.14 -24.84 -5.85
C ALA A 149 -1.52 -25.66 -7.00
N ALA A 150 -1.98 -25.37 -8.21
CA ALA A 150 -1.38 -25.81 -9.46
C ALA A 150 -0.97 -24.61 -10.30
N VAL A 151 0.20 -24.69 -10.95
CA VAL A 151 0.71 -23.68 -11.89
C VAL A 151 0.87 -24.32 -13.25
N ILE A 152 0.05 -23.92 -14.21
CA ILE A 152 0.06 -24.46 -15.57
C ILE A 152 0.53 -23.37 -16.53
N VAL A 153 1.46 -23.72 -17.42
CA VAL A 153 1.94 -22.81 -18.46
C VAL A 153 1.51 -23.34 -19.81
N CYS A 154 0.63 -22.59 -20.49
CA CYS A 154 0.24 -22.90 -21.86
C CYS A 154 1.20 -22.19 -22.81
N SER A 155 2.08 -22.95 -23.46
CA SER A 155 2.99 -22.40 -24.45
C SER A 155 3.54 -23.45 -25.42
N ASP A 156 3.19 -23.33 -26.69
CA ASP A 156 3.76 -24.16 -27.76
C ASP A 156 5.29 -24.07 -27.82
N SER A 157 5.85 -22.86 -27.64
CA SER A 157 7.28 -22.62 -27.77
C SER A 157 8.10 -23.19 -26.61
N VAL A 158 7.56 -23.14 -25.40
CA VAL A 158 8.22 -23.72 -24.21
C VAL A 158 8.11 -25.25 -24.27
N THR A 159 6.94 -25.78 -24.63
CA THR A 159 6.72 -27.23 -24.83
C THR A 159 7.68 -27.79 -25.88
N ALA A 160 7.91 -27.06 -26.98
CA ALA A 160 8.85 -27.44 -28.03
C ALA A 160 10.35 -27.25 -27.66
N GLY A 161 10.67 -26.84 -26.43
CA GLY A 161 12.04 -26.62 -25.96
C GLY A 161 12.73 -25.39 -26.58
N LYS A 162 12.00 -24.51 -27.26
CA LYS A 162 12.56 -23.34 -27.96
C LYS A 162 12.75 -22.12 -27.07
N LYS A 163 12.05 -22.08 -25.92
CA LYS A 163 12.14 -21.01 -24.91
C LYS A 163 12.02 -21.60 -23.51
N GLU A 164 12.58 -20.91 -22.53
CA GLU A 164 12.37 -21.23 -21.12
C GLU A 164 11.11 -20.56 -20.58
N ASP A 165 10.39 -21.24 -19.69
CA ASP A 165 9.33 -20.63 -18.91
C ASP A 165 9.90 -19.64 -17.88
N ARG A 166 9.49 -18.37 -18.02
CA ARG A 166 9.78 -17.30 -17.06
C ARG A 166 8.56 -16.95 -16.21
N ALA A 167 7.36 -17.12 -16.75
CA ALA A 167 6.12 -16.66 -16.14
C ALA A 167 5.68 -17.62 -15.04
N GLY A 168 5.63 -18.92 -15.31
CA GLY A 168 5.34 -19.95 -14.32
C GLY A 168 6.38 -19.92 -13.20
N LYS A 169 7.68 -19.87 -13.50
CA LYS A 169 8.74 -19.71 -12.48
C LYS A 169 8.54 -18.46 -11.58
N ALA A 170 8.09 -17.34 -12.14
CA ALA A 170 7.82 -16.14 -11.35
C ALA A 170 6.60 -16.32 -10.41
N VAL A 171 5.56 -17.01 -10.88
CA VAL A 171 4.41 -17.40 -10.07
C VAL A 171 4.82 -18.34 -8.94
N MET A 172 5.57 -19.41 -9.25
CA MET A 172 6.09 -20.37 -8.29
C MET A 172 6.85 -19.68 -7.15
N LYS A 173 7.83 -18.83 -7.48
CA LYS A 173 8.62 -18.07 -6.50
C LYS A 173 7.75 -17.18 -5.62
N LYS A 174 6.64 -16.67 -6.14
CA LYS A 174 5.71 -15.82 -5.38
C LYS A 174 4.85 -16.66 -4.43
N LEU A 175 4.38 -17.82 -4.88
CA LEU A 175 3.62 -18.77 -4.05
C LEU A 175 4.48 -19.34 -2.91
N GLU A 176 5.77 -19.62 -3.14
CA GLU A 176 6.72 -20.07 -2.11
C GLU A 176 6.89 -19.06 -0.95
N SER A 177 6.58 -17.78 -1.18
CA SER A 177 6.60 -16.76 -0.12
C SER A 177 5.32 -16.71 0.72
N LEU A 178 4.34 -17.56 0.42
CA LEU A 178 3.02 -17.64 1.02
C LEU A 178 2.82 -19.05 1.60
N PRO A 179 1.90 -19.24 2.56
CA PRO A 179 1.52 -20.56 3.05
C PRO A 179 0.62 -21.28 2.03
N VAL A 180 1.19 -21.60 0.87
CA VAL A 180 0.54 -22.29 -0.25
C VAL A 180 1.42 -23.47 -0.65
N GLN A 181 0.86 -24.66 -0.73
CA GLN A 181 1.54 -25.85 -1.22
C GLN A 181 1.33 -25.98 -2.73
N ILE A 182 2.42 -25.95 -3.49
CA ILE A 182 2.34 -26.13 -4.93
C ILE A 182 2.45 -27.63 -5.24
N SER A 183 1.33 -28.23 -5.62
CA SER A 183 1.23 -29.68 -5.87
C SER A 183 1.53 -30.05 -7.31
N VAL A 184 1.28 -29.14 -8.25
CA VAL A 184 1.45 -29.39 -9.68
C VAL A 184 2.11 -28.17 -10.34
N TYR A 185 3.16 -28.41 -11.12
CA TYR A 185 3.71 -27.46 -12.08
C TYR A 185 3.92 -28.18 -13.41
N GLU A 186 3.30 -27.69 -14.46
CA GLU A 186 3.36 -28.34 -15.77
C GLU A 186 3.31 -27.33 -16.92
N ILE A 187 3.98 -27.66 -18.01
CA ILE A 187 3.96 -26.90 -19.26
C ILE A 187 3.21 -27.74 -20.29
N ILE A 188 2.18 -27.17 -20.89
CA ILE A 188 1.32 -27.82 -21.88
C ILE A 188 1.23 -27.00 -23.17
N PRO A 189 0.93 -27.63 -24.32
CA PRO A 189 0.70 -26.90 -25.57
C PRO A 189 -0.61 -26.09 -25.53
N ASP A 190 -0.72 -25.09 -26.42
CA ASP A 190 -1.90 -24.21 -26.54
C ASP A 190 -3.03 -24.89 -27.32
N GLU A 191 -3.50 -26.05 -26.83
CA GLU A 191 -4.55 -26.85 -27.45
C GLU A 191 -5.80 -26.92 -26.57
N PRO A 192 -7.01 -26.58 -27.09
CA PRO A 192 -8.23 -26.47 -26.29
C PRO A 192 -8.53 -27.71 -25.44
N GLU A 193 -8.46 -28.89 -26.04
CA GLU A 193 -8.83 -30.14 -25.38
C GLU A 193 -7.80 -30.55 -24.31
N ILE A 194 -6.52 -30.25 -24.52
CA ILE A 194 -5.46 -30.51 -23.53
C ILE A 194 -5.65 -29.59 -22.31
N ILE A 195 -5.96 -28.31 -22.54
CA ILE A 195 -6.22 -27.35 -21.46
C ILE A 195 -7.45 -27.78 -20.65
N LYS A 196 -8.58 -28.12 -21.30
CA LYS A 196 -9.80 -28.59 -20.63
C LYS A 196 -9.58 -29.86 -19.83
N GLN A 197 -8.89 -30.84 -20.42
CA GLN A 197 -8.61 -32.10 -19.74
C GLN A 197 -7.74 -31.86 -18.50
N LYS A 198 -6.68 -31.04 -18.63
CA LYS A 198 -5.81 -30.71 -17.50
C LYS A 198 -6.57 -30.05 -16.37
N ILE A 199 -7.43 -29.08 -16.65
CA ILE A 199 -8.27 -28.44 -15.63
C ILE A 199 -9.16 -29.47 -14.95
N THR A 200 -9.83 -30.34 -15.72
CA THR A 200 -10.68 -31.41 -15.19
C THR A 200 -9.91 -32.36 -14.27
N ASP A 201 -8.69 -32.74 -14.64
CA ASP A 201 -7.82 -33.60 -13.83
C ASP A 201 -7.40 -32.92 -12.51
N LEU A 202 -7.15 -31.61 -12.54
CA LEU A 202 -6.79 -30.82 -11.35
C LEU A 202 -7.98 -30.66 -10.40
N LEU A 203 -9.19 -30.47 -10.93
CA LEU A 203 -10.43 -30.45 -10.16
C LEU A 203 -10.67 -31.79 -9.47
N ALA A 204 -10.46 -32.91 -10.17
CA ALA A 204 -10.57 -34.25 -9.59
C ALA A 204 -9.54 -34.52 -8.46
N GLN A 205 -8.41 -33.81 -8.47
CA GLN A 205 -7.40 -33.84 -7.42
C GLN A 205 -7.71 -32.91 -6.23
N ASN A 206 -8.84 -32.20 -6.25
CA ASN A 206 -9.24 -31.20 -5.24
C ASN A 206 -8.21 -30.06 -5.08
N ILE A 207 -7.60 -29.61 -6.18
CA ILE A 207 -6.74 -28.42 -6.18
C ILE A 207 -7.60 -27.18 -6.01
N GLN A 208 -7.28 -26.33 -5.04
CA GLN A 208 -8.10 -25.17 -4.66
C GLN A 208 -7.73 -23.89 -5.42
N LEU A 209 -6.50 -23.78 -5.90
CA LEU A 209 -6.01 -22.63 -6.65
C LEU A 209 -5.32 -23.08 -7.95
N ILE A 210 -5.87 -22.71 -9.10
CA ILE A 210 -5.32 -23.07 -10.40
C ILE A 210 -4.87 -21.80 -11.11
N LEU A 211 -3.56 -21.61 -11.23
CA LEU A 211 -2.97 -20.46 -11.93
C LEU A 211 -2.48 -20.88 -13.31
N ILE A 212 -3.08 -20.32 -14.35
CA ILE A 212 -2.73 -20.60 -15.74
C ILE A 212 -2.04 -19.38 -16.35
N SER A 213 -0.79 -19.56 -16.77
CA SER A 213 -0.05 -18.61 -17.59
C SER A 213 -0.11 -19.05 -19.05
N GLY A 214 -1.12 -18.57 -19.77
CA GLY A 214 -1.31 -18.86 -21.19
C GLY A 214 -1.45 -17.61 -22.06
N GLY A 215 -1.65 -17.83 -23.36
CA GLY A 215 -1.87 -16.75 -24.32
C GLY A 215 -3.17 -16.00 -24.08
N THR A 216 -3.09 -14.74 -23.62
CA THR A 216 -4.26 -13.85 -23.41
C THR A 216 -4.36 -12.71 -24.42
N GLY A 217 -3.51 -12.69 -25.45
CA GLY A 217 -3.44 -11.63 -26.45
C GLY A 217 -4.50 -11.77 -27.54
N LEU A 218 -4.24 -11.17 -28.70
CA LEU A 218 -5.15 -11.18 -29.86
C LEU A 218 -4.71 -12.15 -30.96
N SER A 219 -3.65 -12.94 -30.74
CA SER A 219 -3.20 -13.94 -31.70
C SER A 219 -4.22 -15.07 -31.82
N LYS A 220 -4.27 -15.71 -32.99
CA LYS A 220 -5.09 -16.93 -33.20
C LYS A 220 -4.71 -18.09 -32.27
N ARG A 221 -3.50 -18.09 -31.72
CA ARG A 221 -3.04 -19.08 -30.72
C ARG A 221 -3.31 -18.66 -29.28
N ASP A 222 -3.66 -17.40 -29.03
CA ASP A 222 -4.01 -16.92 -27.69
C ASP A 222 -5.46 -17.32 -27.37
N ILE A 223 -5.69 -18.60 -27.10
CA ILE A 223 -7.03 -19.17 -26.91
C ILE A 223 -7.36 -19.47 -25.45
N THR A 224 -6.43 -19.23 -24.53
CA THR A 224 -6.58 -19.65 -23.13
C THR A 224 -7.86 -19.09 -22.48
N PRO A 225 -8.22 -17.80 -22.64
CA PRO A 225 -9.47 -17.28 -22.10
C PRO A 225 -10.72 -17.93 -22.71
N GLU A 226 -10.76 -18.12 -24.03
CA GLU A 226 -11.88 -18.75 -24.74
C GLU A 226 -12.12 -20.20 -24.29
N VAL A 227 -11.07 -20.89 -23.88
CA VAL A 227 -11.15 -22.26 -23.37
C VAL A 227 -11.65 -22.29 -21.92
N ILE A 228 -11.15 -21.38 -21.08
CA ILE A 228 -11.43 -21.37 -19.64
C ILE A 228 -12.80 -20.76 -19.33
N GLN A 229 -13.16 -19.64 -19.96
CA GLN A 229 -14.35 -18.88 -19.60
C GLN A 229 -15.64 -19.72 -19.60
N PRO A 230 -15.92 -20.60 -20.60
CA PRO A 230 -17.12 -21.45 -20.59
C PRO A 230 -17.13 -22.52 -19.49
N MET A 231 -15.98 -22.79 -18.86
CA MET A 231 -15.85 -23.77 -17.77
C MET A 231 -16.16 -23.14 -16.40
N LEU A 232 -16.13 -21.81 -16.28
CA LEU A 232 -16.35 -21.10 -15.03
C LEU A 232 -17.83 -21.16 -14.63
N GLU A 233 -18.10 -21.60 -13.41
CA GLU A 233 -19.46 -21.57 -12.82
C GLU A 233 -19.81 -20.18 -12.30
N ARG A 234 -18.80 -19.43 -11.84
CA ARG A 234 -18.93 -18.05 -11.36
C ARG A 234 -17.70 -17.23 -11.71
N GLU A 235 -17.86 -16.22 -12.56
CA GLU A 235 -16.76 -15.31 -12.87
C GLU A 235 -16.41 -14.38 -11.69
N ILE A 236 -15.13 -14.05 -11.56
CA ILE A 236 -14.58 -13.06 -10.62
C ILE A 236 -13.80 -12.01 -11.44
N PRO A 237 -14.49 -11.14 -12.20
CA PRO A 237 -13.83 -10.20 -13.12
C PRO A 237 -12.86 -9.25 -12.41
N GLY A 238 -13.10 -8.93 -11.13
CA GLY A 238 -12.28 -8.05 -10.31
C GLY A 238 -10.81 -8.47 -10.20
N ILE A 239 -10.49 -9.77 -10.26
CA ILE A 239 -9.09 -10.25 -10.24
C ILE A 239 -8.37 -9.77 -11.51
N MET A 240 -9.00 -9.91 -12.67
CA MET A 240 -8.42 -9.53 -13.95
C MET A 240 -8.47 -8.02 -14.18
N GLU A 241 -9.44 -7.31 -13.63
CA GLU A 241 -9.44 -5.85 -13.56
C GLU A 241 -8.24 -5.33 -12.75
N ALA A 242 -7.97 -5.92 -11.58
CA ALA A 242 -6.81 -5.58 -10.77
C ALA A 242 -5.49 -5.89 -11.49
N ALA A 243 -5.40 -7.07 -12.14
CA ALA A 243 -4.23 -7.46 -12.92
C ALA A 243 -3.96 -6.49 -14.09
N ARG A 244 -5.01 -6.11 -14.85
CA ARG A 244 -4.92 -5.13 -15.93
C ARG A 244 -4.56 -3.75 -15.42
N SER A 245 -5.18 -3.29 -14.33
CA SER A 245 -4.86 -1.99 -13.70
C SER A 245 -3.39 -1.90 -13.30
N TYR A 246 -2.88 -2.95 -12.64
CA TYR A 246 -1.46 -3.05 -12.28
C TYR A 246 -0.54 -3.13 -13.52
N GLY A 247 -0.95 -3.91 -14.52
CA GLY A 247 -0.22 -4.13 -15.77
C GLY A 247 -0.11 -2.87 -16.61
N GLN A 248 -1.18 -2.08 -16.74
CA GLN A 248 -1.21 -0.85 -17.54
C GLN A 248 -0.22 0.21 -17.04
N GLN A 249 0.12 0.20 -15.75
CA GLN A 249 1.16 1.07 -15.20
C GLN A 249 2.58 0.70 -15.67
N ARG A 250 2.78 -0.45 -16.33
CA ARG A 250 4.09 -1.02 -16.69
C ARG A 250 4.21 -1.43 -18.15
N MET A 251 3.12 -1.88 -18.74
CA MET A 251 3.04 -2.39 -20.10
C MET A 251 1.84 -1.73 -20.80
N PRO A 252 2.06 -0.82 -21.77
CA PRO A 252 0.98 -0.11 -22.46
C PRO A 252 -0.05 -1.06 -23.10
N TYR A 253 0.40 -2.24 -23.54
CA TYR A 253 -0.46 -3.25 -24.18
C TYR A 253 -1.22 -4.13 -23.20
N ALA A 254 -1.09 -3.93 -21.87
CA ALA A 254 -1.80 -4.72 -20.88
C ALA A 254 -3.33 -4.62 -21.01
N MET A 255 -3.84 -3.52 -21.56
CA MET A 255 -5.27 -3.33 -21.85
C MET A 255 -5.81 -4.36 -22.85
N LEU A 256 -4.96 -4.95 -23.70
CA LEU A 256 -5.36 -5.95 -24.70
C LEU A 256 -5.47 -7.36 -24.09
N SER A 257 -5.07 -7.56 -22.83
CA SER A 257 -5.15 -8.86 -22.18
C SER A 257 -6.60 -9.23 -21.89
N ARG A 258 -7.01 -10.37 -22.44
CA ARG A 258 -8.34 -10.96 -22.26
C ARG A 258 -8.38 -12.00 -21.14
N GLY A 259 -7.46 -11.91 -20.17
CA GLY A 259 -7.43 -12.84 -19.03
C GLY A 259 -8.77 -12.91 -18.30
N VAL A 260 -9.11 -14.11 -17.82
CA VAL A 260 -10.32 -14.45 -17.07
C VAL A 260 -9.96 -15.06 -15.71
N ALA A 261 -10.86 -14.94 -14.74
CA ALA A 261 -10.76 -15.56 -13.43
C ALA A 261 -12.17 -15.89 -12.93
N GLY A 262 -12.32 -16.96 -12.16
CA GLY A 262 -13.62 -17.40 -11.66
C GLY A 262 -13.49 -18.64 -10.78
N MET A 263 -14.62 -19.24 -10.45
CA MET A 263 -14.69 -20.49 -9.68
C MET A 263 -15.23 -21.64 -10.53
N ILE A 264 -14.75 -22.84 -10.23
CA ILE A 264 -15.31 -24.12 -10.68
C ILE A 264 -15.40 -25.03 -9.44
N GLY A 265 -16.60 -25.28 -8.93
CA GLY A 265 -16.76 -25.92 -7.63
C GLY A 265 -16.07 -25.12 -6.51
N ASP A 266 -15.19 -25.78 -5.75
CA ASP A 266 -14.42 -25.17 -4.65
C ASP A 266 -13.06 -24.60 -5.10
N SER A 267 -12.75 -24.65 -6.40
CA SER A 267 -11.47 -24.18 -6.97
C SER A 267 -11.60 -22.77 -7.54
N VAL A 268 -10.53 -21.97 -7.39
CA VAL A 268 -10.36 -20.62 -7.95
C VAL A 268 -9.29 -20.61 -9.04
#